data_AF-A0A7C3SJ42-F1
#
_entry.id   AF-A0A7C3SJ42-F1
#
_cell.length_a   1.000
_cell.length_b   1.000
_cell.length_c   1.000
_cell.angle_alpha   90.00
_cell.angle_beta   90.00
_cell.angle_gamma   90.00
#
_symmetry.space_group_name_H-M   'P 1'
#
loop_
_entity.id
_entity.type
_entity.pdbx_description
1 polymer ?
#
loop_
_entity_poly.entity_id
_entity_poly.type
_entity_poly.pdbx_seq_one_letter_code
_entity_poly.pdbx_strand_id
1 'polypeptide(L)'
;MVVGIGVAVLVGCGQSGPGPKKPSDKPSPPAQAAPTEQPSGGVEKQQAPPSEPGKPPSAAQTPPLEQIVQVPLGLPPLPVPADNPMTPEKIELGRMLYFDKRLSRDGTISCATCHDPKKAWAEDTPVSTGFKGQKGEVNSPTVINTAYATSLFWDGRASSLEEQALGPMQNPIEMAHDLDLLVKQLSEIPKYKEMFQKVFGTDVTKEGMAKAIAAFERTVLSGNSPYDRFTKGNDPNALTEAQKRGMEIFEQHCSVCHTPPLFSNYRFFNAGIGMDKNPPPAGRKAVT
;
A
#
# COMPACT_ATOMS: atom_id res chain seq x y z
N MET A 1 -40.58 43.35 52.06
CA MET A 1 -41.44 42.18 52.31
C MET A 1 -40.77 41.01 51.62
N VAL A 2 -39.88 40.22 52.21
CA VAL A 2 -39.94 39.44 53.47
C VAL A 2 -41.20 38.58 53.58
N VAL A 3 -40.94 37.29 53.81
CA VAL A 3 -41.72 36.14 54.31
C VAL A 3 -41.69 35.03 53.23
N GLY A 4 -40.97 33.91 53.34
CA GLY A 4 -40.28 33.30 54.48
C GLY A 4 -41.05 32.11 55.05
N ILE A 5 -40.30 31.02 55.33
CA ILE A 5 -40.63 29.86 56.20
C ILE A 5 -41.39 28.74 55.46
N GLY A 6 -40.98 27.47 55.45
CA GLY A 6 -40.11 26.63 56.29
C GLY A 6 -40.71 25.21 56.30
N VAL A 7 -40.12 24.10 56.74
CA VAL A 7 -38.86 23.75 57.40
C VAL A 7 -38.84 22.19 57.51
N ALA A 8 -37.67 21.59 57.21
CA ALA A 8 -36.99 20.42 57.85
C ALA A 8 -37.68 19.03 57.94
N VAL A 9 -36.99 17.88 58.08
CA VAL A 9 -35.83 17.45 58.93
C VAL A 9 -35.20 16.18 58.28
N LEU A 10 -33.91 16.07 57.96
CA LEU A 10 -32.68 15.78 58.75
C LEU A 10 -32.62 14.43 59.51
N VAL A 11 -31.85 13.44 59.01
CA VAL A 11 -30.90 12.52 59.73
C VAL A 11 -30.01 11.92 58.61
N GLY A 12 -28.67 11.83 58.62
CA GLY A 12 -27.65 11.92 59.67
C GLY A 12 -26.80 10.63 59.65
N CYS A 13 -25.47 10.80 59.55
CA CYS A 13 -24.37 9.80 59.63
C CYS A 13 -24.14 8.92 58.38
N GLY A 14 -22.98 8.86 57.73
CA GLY A 14 -21.61 9.16 58.15
C GLY A 14 -20.89 7.86 58.54
N GLN A 15 -20.16 7.24 57.60
CA GLN A 15 -18.96 6.43 57.90
C GLN A 15 -18.12 6.14 56.65
N SER A 16 -16.82 6.40 56.83
CA SER A 16 -15.61 6.11 56.07
C SER A 16 -15.59 4.85 55.19
N GLY A 17 -15.10 5.00 53.97
CA GLY A 17 -14.84 3.90 53.02
C GLY A 17 -13.49 3.21 53.22
N PRO A 18 -13.34 1.97 52.70
CA PRO A 18 -12.03 1.34 52.51
C PRO A 18 -11.46 1.67 51.12
N GLY A 19 -10.13 1.91 51.07
CA GLY A 19 -9.37 2.17 49.85
C GLY A 19 -9.33 0.99 48.85
N PRO A 20 -8.73 1.21 47.66
CA PRO A 20 -8.85 0.30 46.53
C PRO A 20 -8.02 -0.98 46.74
N LYS A 21 -8.66 -2.14 46.52
CA LYS A 21 -7.98 -3.44 46.41
C LYS A 21 -7.22 -3.52 45.08
N LYS A 22 -5.94 -3.87 45.13
CA LYS A 22 -5.14 -4.28 43.97
C LYS A 22 -5.80 -5.45 43.23
N PRO A 23 -5.80 -5.49 41.89
CA PRO A 23 -6.11 -6.70 41.15
C PRO A 23 -5.00 -7.73 41.36
N SER A 24 -5.39 -8.90 41.84
CA SER A 24 -4.60 -10.11 41.99
C SER A 24 -4.19 -10.71 40.64
N ASP A 25 -2.97 -11.25 40.60
CA ASP A 25 -2.39 -12.00 39.50
C ASP A 25 -3.34 -13.09 38.96
N LYS A 26 -3.55 -13.09 37.65
CA LYS A 26 -4.17 -14.22 36.93
C LYS A 26 -3.07 -15.21 36.56
N PRO A 27 -3.28 -16.53 36.72
CA PRO A 27 -2.31 -17.53 36.31
C PRO A 27 -2.20 -17.61 34.78
N SER A 28 -0.97 -17.73 34.30
CA SER A 28 -0.62 -17.95 32.90
C SER A 28 -1.30 -19.21 32.32
N PRO A 29 -1.71 -19.20 31.05
CA PRO A 29 -2.21 -20.40 30.38
C PRO A 29 -1.07 -21.42 30.18
N PRO A 30 -1.37 -22.73 30.18
CA PRO A 30 -0.35 -23.76 30.02
C PRO A 30 0.23 -23.76 28.60
N ALA A 31 1.54 -23.99 28.54
CA ALA A 31 2.31 -24.17 27.32
C ALA A 31 1.71 -25.30 26.47
N GLN A 32 1.38 -25.00 25.21
CA GLN A 32 1.04 -26.02 24.24
C GLN A 32 2.31 -26.73 23.77
N ALA A 33 2.24 -28.05 23.81
CA ALA A 33 3.32 -28.96 23.47
C ALA A 33 3.75 -28.82 22.00
N ALA A 34 5.06 -28.99 21.79
CA ALA A 34 5.66 -29.14 20.48
C ALA A 34 5.05 -30.34 19.72
N PRO A 35 4.78 -30.22 18.41
CA PRO A 35 4.39 -31.37 17.62
C PRO A 35 5.59 -32.28 17.36
N THR A 36 5.36 -33.55 17.64
CA THR A 36 6.21 -34.72 17.42
C THR A 36 6.60 -34.91 15.95
N GLU A 37 7.88 -35.21 15.70
CA GLU A 37 8.39 -35.69 14.41
C GLU A 37 7.79 -37.07 14.05
N GLN A 38 7.38 -37.22 12.80
CA GLN A 38 7.20 -38.51 12.12
C GLN A 38 7.69 -38.41 10.65
N PRO A 39 8.10 -39.53 10.04
CA PRO A 39 9.26 -39.58 9.17
C PRO A 39 9.00 -39.20 7.70
N SER A 40 10.09 -38.81 7.05
CA SER A 40 10.21 -38.38 5.66
C SER A 40 9.88 -39.50 4.65
N GLY A 41 8.78 -39.33 3.91
CA GLY A 41 8.55 -39.97 2.62
C GLY A 41 9.15 -39.11 1.51
N GLY A 42 10.17 -39.64 0.82
CA GLY A 42 10.83 -38.96 -0.29
C GLY A 42 9.91 -38.79 -1.50
N VAL A 43 9.71 -37.55 -1.93
CA VAL A 43 9.24 -37.22 -3.27
C VAL A 43 10.41 -36.56 -3.99
N GLU A 44 10.98 -37.30 -4.94
CA GLU A 44 12.06 -36.86 -5.80
C GLU A 44 11.57 -35.69 -6.67
N LYS A 45 11.98 -34.47 -6.31
CA LYS A 45 11.75 -33.28 -7.14
C LYS A 45 12.64 -33.41 -8.38
N GLN A 46 12.04 -33.69 -9.52
CA GLN A 46 12.67 -33.44 -10.82
C GLN A 46 13.00 -31.94 -10.92
N GLN A 47 14.29 -31.64 -10.85
CA GLN A 47 14.84 -30.32 -11.13
C GLN A 47 14.70 -30.05 -12.62
N ALA A 48 14.02 -28.95 -12.97
CA ALA A 48 14.06 -28.41 -14.31
C ALA A 48 15.51 -28.04 -14.68
N PRO A 49 15.91 -28.21 -15.96
CA PRO A 49 17.26 -27.88 -16.39
C PRO A 49 17.55 -26.38 -16.22
N PRO A 50 18.81 -26.00 -15.93
CA PRO A 50 19.18 -24.60 -15.75
C PRO A 50 18.94 -23.81 -17.04
N SER A 51 18.28 -22.67 -16.91
CA SER A 51 18.12 -21.66 -17.95
C SER A 51 19.48 -21.11 -18.38
N GLU A 52 19.73 -21.00 -19.68
CA GLU A 52 20.95 -20.38 -20.23
C GLU A 52 21.11 -18.92 -19.73
N PRO A 53 22.32 -18.49 -19.34
CA PRO A 53 22.58 -17.12 -18.91
C PRO A 53 22.28 -16.12 -20.04
N GLY A 54 21.55 -15.04 -19.73
CA GLY A 54 21.36 -13.89 -20.62
C GLY A 54 20.12 -13.89 -21.51
N LYS A 55 19.24 -14.90 -21.42
CA LYS A 55 17.93 -14.86 -22.09
C LYS A 55 16.83 -14.70 -21.03
N PRO A 56 16.02 -13.62 -21.05
CA PRO A 56 14.85 -13.54 -20.18
C PRO A 56 13.97 -14.78 -20.43
N PRO A 57 13.18 -15.24 -19.43
CA PRO A 57 12.32 -16.39 -19.59
C PRO A 57 11.57 -16.26 -20.92
N SER A 58 11.73 -17.26 -21.79
CA SER A 58 11.04 -17.27 -23.09
C SER A 58 9.56 -17.00 -22.86
N ALA A 59 8.94 -16.16 -23.71
CA ALA A 59 7.50 -15.86 -23.64
C ALA A 59 6.61 -17.13 -23.56
N ALA A 60 7.14 -18.29 -23.95
CA ALA A 60 6.53 -19.61 -23.82
C ALA A 60 6.41 -20.17 -22.38
N GLN A 61 6.97 -19.51 -21.36
CA GLN A 61 6.98 -19.99 -19.96
C GLN A 61 6.23 -19.09 -18.97
N THR A 62 5.66 -17.97 -19.41
CA THR A 62 4.89 -17.09 -18.52
C THR A 62 3.46 -17.61 -18.38
N PRO A 63 2.96 -17.92 -17.18
CA PRO A 63 1.57 -18.29 -16.99
C PRO A 63 0.61 -17.20 -17.49
N PRO A 64 -0.61 -17.54 -17.92
CA PRO A 64 -1.67 -16.55 -18.17
C PRO A 64 -1.84 -15.61 -16.97
N LEU A 65 -2.14 -14.33 -17.23
CA LEU A 65 -2.21 -13.29 -16.20
C LEU A 65 -3.21 -13.65 -15.10
N GLU A 66 -4.32 -14.30 -15.46
CA GLU A 66 -5.39 -14.71 -14.55
C GLU A 66 -4.93 -15.78 -13.54
N GLN A 67 -3.85 -16.52 -13.86
CA GLN A 67 -3.23 -17.47 -12.94
C GLN A 67 -2.22 -16.80 -11.99
N ILE A 68 -1.80 -15.57 -12.29
CA ILE A 68 -0.80 -14.81 -11.55
C ILE A 68 -1.46 -13.79 -10.63
N VAL A 69 -2.47 -13.08 -11.12
CA VAL A 69 -3.18 -12.03 -10.39
C VAL A 69 -4.68 -12.24 -10.50
N GLN A 70 -5.34 -12.39 -9.35
CA GLN A 70 -6.79 -12.42 -9.28
C GLN A 70 -7.31 -10.99 -9.16
N VAL A 71 -7.96 -10.51 -10.23
CA VAL A 71 -8.64 -9.20 -10.20
C VAL A 71 -9.97 -9.35 -9.45
N PRO A 72 -10.18 -8.63 -8.33
CA PRO A 72 -11.43 -8.73 -7.58
C PRO A 72 -12.60 -8.12 -8.34
N LEU A 73 -13.82 -8.56 -8.01
CA LEU A 73 -15.07 -8.04 -8.57
C LEU A 73 -15.12 -6.51 -8.46
N GLY A 74 -15.64 -5.84 -9.49
CA GLY A 74 -15.82 -4.38 -9.51
C GLY A 74 -14.69 -3.63 -10.22
N LEU A 75 -13.50 -4.22 -10.34
CA LEU A 75 -12.41 -3.62 -11.09
C LEU A 75 -12.46 -4.01 -12.58
N PRO A 76 -11.98 -3.12 -13.49
CA PRO A 76 -11.81 -3.47 -14.89
C PRO A 76 -10.65 -4.47 -15.09
N PRO A 77 -10.46 -5.03 -16.29
CA PRO A 77 -9.28 -5.85 -16.58
C PRO A 77 -7.98 -5.13 -16.23
N LEU A 78 -7.06 -5.83 -15.56
CA LEU A 78 -5.80 -5.27 -15.08
C LEU A 78 -4.92 -4.84 -16.27
N PRO A 79 -4.53 -3.55 -16.37
CA PRO A 79 -3.58 -3.12 -17.39
C PRO A 79 -2.17 -3.62 -17.09
N VAL A 80 -1.59 -4.34 -18.06
CA VAL A 80 -0.20 -4.82 -18.02
C VAL A 80 0.54 -4.27 -19.24
N PRO A 81 1.57 -3.41 -19.07
CA PRO A 81 2.35 -2.91 -20.19
C PRO A 81 3.08 -4.03 -20.92
N ALA A 82 3.12 -3.95 -22.26
CA ALA A 82 3.77 -4.96 -23.10
C ALA A 82 5.27 -5.08 -22.82
N ASP A 83 5.92 -3.99 -22.42
CA ASP A 83 7.35 -3.95 -22.09
C ASP A 83 7.65 -4.32 -20.62
N ASN A 84 6.62 -4.54 -19.80
CA ASN A 84 6.75 -5.04 -18.44
C ASN A 84 5.72 -6.15 -18.11
N PRO A 85 5.80 -7.32 -18.78
CA PRO A 85 4.89 -8.44 -18.51
C PRO A 85 5.05 -8.95 -17.08
N MET A 86 3.94 -9.39 -16.47
CA MET A 86 3.94 -9.91 -15.11
C MET A 86 4.38 -11.38 -15.07
N THR A 87 5.25 -11.72 -14.12
CA THR A 87 5.61 -13.10 -13.79
C THR A 87 5.65 -13.26 -12.26
N PRO A 88 5.40 -14.45 -11.70
CA PRO A 88 5.51 -14.68 -10.26
C PRO A 88 6.88 -14.26 -9.69
N GLU A 89 7.96 -14.55 -10.41
CA GLU A 89 9.32 -14.18 -10.02
C GLU A 89 9.55 -12.66 -10.00
N LYS A 90 9.00 -11.94 -10.98
CA LYS A 90 9.14 -10.48 -11.06
C LYS A 90 8.35 -9.81 -9.94
N ILE A 91 7.15 -10.31 -9.64
CA ILE A 91 6.32 -9.86 -8.53
C ILE A 91 7.06 -10.10 -7.20
N GLU A 92 7.68 -11.27 -7.02
CA GLU A 92 8.45 -11.56 -5.81
C GLU A 92 9.68 -10.65 -5.66
N LEU A 93 10.42 -10.42 -6.75
CA LEU A 93 11.53 -9.45 -6.74
C LEU A 93 11.04 -8.03 -6.38
N GLY A 94 9.90 -7.62 -6.94
CA GLY A 94 9.26 -6.35 -6.63
C GLY A 94 8.86 -6.25 -5.16
N ARG A 95 8.24 -7.31 -4.62
CA ARG A 95 7.89 -7.41 -3.20
C ARG A 95 9.13 -7.30 -2.33
N MET A 96 10.21 -8.02 -2.65
CA MET A 96 11.46 -7.93 -1.91
C MET A 96 11.96 -6.47 -1.85
N LEU A 97 12.03 -5.79 -3.00
CA LEU A 97 12.46 -4.39 -3.09
C LEU A 97 11.54 -3.45 -2.31
N TYR A 98 10.22 -3.60 -2.45
CA TYR A 98 9.21 -2.74 -1.81
C TYR A 98 9.36 -2.65 -0.28
N PHE A 99 9.77 -3.77 0.36
CA PHE A 99 9.98 -3.84 1.81
C PHE A 99 11.47 -3.69 2.22
N ASP A 100 12.40 -3.50 1.28
CA ASP A 100 13.83 -3.44 1.58
C ASP A 100 14.26 -2.02 1.97
N LYS A 101 14.65 -1.85 3.24
CA LYS A 101 15.12 -0.55 3.73
C LYS A 101 16.48 -0.14 3.19
N ARG A 102 17.26 -1.07 2.62
CA ARG A 102 18.55 -0.76 1.99
C ARG A 102 18.41 0.12 0.75
N LEU A 103 17.19 0.29 0.24
CA LEU A 103 16.90 1.25 -0.82
C LEU A 103 17.05 2.70 -0.36
N SER A 104 16.93 3.01 0.94
CA SER A 104 17.26 4.35 1.48
C SER A 104 18.72 4.45 1.88
N ARG A 105 19.25 5.68 1.77
CA ARG A 105 20.67 5.96 2.00
C ARG A 105 21.18 5.58 3.40
N ASP A 106 20.33 5.66 4.41
CA ASP A 106 20.64 5.30 5.80
C ASP A 106 20.09 3.93 6.22
N GLY A 107 19.47 3.16 5.31
CA GLY A 107 18.92 1.85 5.63
C GLY A 107 17.67 1.87 6.52
N THR A 108 16.98 3.01 6.64
CA THR A 108 15.85 3.18 7.57
C THR A 108 14.46 3.16 6.90
N ILE A 109 14.39 3.46 5.60
CA ILE A 109 13.14 3.70 4.87
C ILE A 109 13.03 2.73 3.68
N SER A 110 11.83 2.20 3.49
CA SER A 110 11.41 1.41 2.32
C SER A 110 10.10 1.98 1.78
N CYS A 111 9.62 1.52 0.64
CA CYS A 111 8.29 1.90 0.12
C CYS A 111 7.20 1.64 1.18
N ALA A 112 7.28 0.48 1.85
CA ALA A 112 6.38 0.09 2.92
C ALA A 112 6.43 0.95 4.20
N THR A 113 7.43 1.83 4.35
CA THR A 113 7.49 2.76 5.49
C THR A 113 6.40 3.83 5.38
N CYS A 114 6.15 4.35 4.17
CA CYS A 114 5.14 5.38 3.89
C CYS A 114 3.86 4.80 3.28
N HIS A 115 3.94 3.59 2.72
CA HIS A 115 2.83 2.88 2.09
C HIS A 115 2.63 1.52 2.77
N ASP A 116 2.29 1.56 4.07
CA ASP A 116 2.22 0.38 4.95
C ASP A 116 0.96 -0.45 4.65
N PRO A 117 1.07 -1.75 4.32
CA PRO A 117 -0.10 -2.61 4.13
C PRO A 117 -1.08 -2.62 5.31
N LYS A 118 -0.60 -2.42 6.54
CA LYS A 118 -1.45 -2.34 7.75
C LYS A 118 -2.26 -1.05 7.82
N LYS A 119 -1.89 -0.05 7.04
CA LYS A 119 -2.55 1.26 6.92
C LYS A 119 -3.14 1.45 5.52
N ALA A 120 -3.67 0.37 4.95
CA ALA A 120 -4.24 0.35 3.60
C ALA A 120 -3.25 0.87 2.54
N TRP A 121 -1.98 0.50 2.66
CA TRP A 121 -0.91 0.86 1.74
C TRP A 121 -0.67 2.38 1.61
N ALA A 122 -0.95 3.10 2.69
CA ALA A 122 -0.73 4.52 2.85
C ALA A 122 -0.12 4.79 4.24
N GLU A 123 -0.30 6.00 4.77
CA GLU A 123 -0.02 6.33 6.15
C GLU A 123 -1.14 7.16 6.79
N ASP A 124 -1.18 7.18 8.12
CA ASP A 124 -2.15 7.90 8.95
C ASP A 124 -1.63 9.28 9.41
N THR A 125 -0.56 9.77 8.77
CA THR A 125 0.06 11.06 9.10
C THR A 125 -0.24 12.10 8.01
N PRO A 126 -0.30 13.41 8.34
CA PRO A 126 -0.59 14.43 7.34
C PRO A 126 0.47 14.54 6.23
N VAL A 127 1.72 14.20 6.54
CA VAL A 127 2.87 14.21 5.62
C VAL A 127 3.90 13.16 6.04
N SER A 128 4.54 12.53 5.05
CA SER A 128 5.52 11.49 5.29
C SER A 128 6.76 11.99 6.03
N THR A 129 7.38 11.09 6.79
CA THR A 129 8.69 11.31 7.42
C THR A 129 9.74 10.48 6.68
N GLY A 130 10.70 11.16 6.05
CA GLY A 130 11.75 10.51 5.28
C GLY A 130 13.13 10.65 5.91
N PHE A 131 14.15 10.69 5.05
CA PHE A 131 15.57 10.58 5.39
C PHE A 131 15.95 11.55 6.51
N LYS A 132 16.60 11.02 7.56
CA LYS A 132 17.00 11.78 8.77
C LYS A 132 15.84 12.53 9.46
N GLY A 133 14.61 12.03 9.34
CA GLY A 133 13.43 12.61 10.01
C GLY A 133 12.83 13.84 9.29
N GLN A 134 13.28 14.14 8.07
CA GLN A 134 12.72 15.22 7.27
C GLN A 134 11.24 14.98 6.98
N LYS A 135 10.47 16.06 6.85
CA LYS A 135 9.03 16.01 6.55
C LYS A 135 8.79 16.37 5.09
N GLY A 136 7.97 15.58 4.42
CA GLY A 136 7.43 15.92 3.10
C GLY A 136 6.41 17.05 3.17
N GLU A 137 5.88 17.42 2.00
CA GLU A 137 4.90 18.50 1.86
C GLU A 137 3.45 18.00 1.72
N VAL A 138 3.30 16.72 1.36
CA VAL A 138 2.03 16.07 1.06
C VAL A 138 1.96 14.69 1.74
N ASN A 139 0.73 14.21 1.95
CA ASN A 139 0.46 12.86 2.42
C ASN A 139 0.84 11.81 1.36
N SER A 140 1.32 10.64 1.76
CA SER A 140 1.52 9.51 0.86
C SER A 140 0.16 8.91 0.43
N PRO A 141 -0.19 8.93 -0.87
CA PRO A 141 -1.42 8.31 -1.32
C PRO A 141 -1.33 6.77 -1.19
N THR A 142 -2.47 6.09 -1.19
CA THR A 142 -2.49 4.61 -1.18
C THR A 142 -1.89 4.04 -2.47
N VAL A 143 -1.21 2.89 -2.35
CA VAL A 143 -0.79 2.06 -3.50
C VAL A 143 -1.93 1.18 -4.02
N ILE A 144 -3.03 1.03 -3.26
CA ILE A 144 -4.18 0.22 -3.69
C ILE A 144 -4.72 0.74 -5.03
N ASN A 145 -4.88 -0.17 -5.98
CA ASN A 145 -5.45 0.08 -7.31
C ASN A 145 -4.65 1.10 -8.17
N THR A 146 -3.42 1.45 -7.82
CA THR A 146 -2.59 2.36 -8.65
C THR A 146 -2.20 1.76 -9.99
N ALA A 147 -2.37 0.44 -10.15
CA ALA A 147 -2.27 -0.26 -11.44
C ALA A 147 -3.07 0.42 -12.57
N TYR A 148 -4.21 1.03 -12.23
CA TYR A 148 -5.11 1.66 -13.20
C TYR A 148 -4.87 3.17 -13.38
N ALA A 149 -3.94 3.75 -12.64
CA ALA A 149 -3.67 5.17 -12.71
C ALA A 149 -3.00 5.55 -14.05
N THR A 150 -3.50 6.60 -14.68
CA THR A 150 -2.90 7.18 -15.90
C THR A 150 -1.86 8.25 -15.59
N SER A 151 -1.77 8.67 -14.33
CA SER A 151 -0.79 9.63 -13.82
C SER A 151 -0.58 9.39 -12.32
N LEU A 152 0.66 9.52 -11.85
CA LEU A 152 1.05 9.29 -10.47
C LEU A 152 1.69 10.53 -9.84
N PHE A 153 1.76 10.51 -8.50
CA PHE A 153 1.93 11.67 -7.63
C PHE A 153 0.72 12.63 -7.65
N TRP A 154 0.61 13.46 -6.61
CA TRP A 154 -0.46 14.46 -6.49
C TRP A 154 -0.47 15.49 -7.62
N ASP A 155 0.70 15.80 -8.18
CA ASP A 155 0.86 16.72 -9.31
C ASP A 155 0.87 16.01 -10.66
N GLY A 156 0.78 14.67 -10.69
CA GLY A 156 0.74 13.88 -11.92
C GLY A 156 2.04 13.86 -12.73
N ARG A 157 3.19 14.14 -12.12
CA ARG A 157 4.46 14.27 -12.85
C ARG A 157 5.00 12.96 -13.43
N ALA A 158 4.53 11.80 -12.95
CA ALA A 158 4.92 10.50 -13.47
C ALA A 158 3.76 9.86 -14.26
N SER A 159 4.09 9.25 -15.39
CA SER A 159 3.14 8.66 -16.34
C SER A 159 2.94 7.15 -16.14
N SER A 160 3.79 6.51 -15.34
CA SER A 160 3.77 5.06 -15.09
C SER A 160 4.30 4.73 -13.69
N LEU A 161 3.95 3.54 -13.19
CA LEU A 161 4.50 3.01 -11.93
C LEU A 161 6.02 2.85 -12.00
N GLU A 162 6.53 2.41 -13.14
CA GLU A 162 7.96 2.26 -13.40
C GLU A 162 8.71 3.59 -13.25
N GLU A 163 8.17 4.67 -13.82
CA GLU A 163 8.74 6.01 -13.68
C GLU A 163 8.63 6.52 -12.23
N GLN A 164 7.46 6.32 -11.60
CA GLN A 164 7.20 6.78 -10.24
C GLN A 164 8.13 6.13 -9.22
N ALA A 165 8.38 4.82 -9.33
CA ALA A 165 9.13 4.04 -8.33
C ALA A 165 10.55 4.57 -8.09
N LEU A 166 11.20 5.14 -9.12
CA LEU A 166 12.56 5.68 -9.01
C LEU A 166 12.63 7.05 -8.32
N GLY A 167 11.52 7.79 -8.28
CA GLY A 167 11.45 9.14 -7.70
C GLY A 167 11.75 9.15 -6.20
N PRO A 168 11.00 8.41 -5.36
CA PRO A 168 11.20 8.34 -3.92
C PRO A 168 12.62 7.94 -3.50
N MET A 169 13.22 7.00 -4.24
CA MET A 169 14.58 6.52 -3.98
C MET A 169 15.62 7.65 -4.04
N GLN A 170 15.46 8.58 -4.98
CA GLN A 170 16.39 9.69 -5.21
C GLN A 170 16.04 10.96 -4.43
N ASN A 171 14.77 11.13 -4.06
CA ASN A 171 14.31 12.35 -3.41
C ASN A 171 15.06 12.56 -2.08
N PRO A 172 15.77 13.69 -1.88
CA PRO A 172 16.59 13.94 -0.69
C PRO A 172 15.78 14.06 0.61
N ILE A 173 14.47 14.28 0.52
CA ILE A 173 13.55 14.31 1.66
C ILE A 173 13.04 12.91 1.98
N GLU A 174 12.86 12.04 0.97
CA GLU A 174 12.29 10.70 1.12
C GLU A 174 13.39 9.66 1.42
N MET A 175 13.98 9.00 0.43
CA MET A 175 14.97 7.93 0.64
C MET A 175 16.42 8.38 0.40
N ALA A 176 16.60 9.53 -0.25
CA ALA A 176 17.84 10.29 -0.39
C ALA A 176 19.05 9.52 -0.94
N HIS A 177 18.82 8.51 -1.79
CA HIS A 177 19.86 7.62 -2.28
C HIS A 177 20.28 7.94 -3.71
N ASP A 178 21.55 7.67 -4.01
CA ASP A 178 22.07 7.76 -5.38
C ASP A 178 21.81 6.42 -6.09
N LEU A 179 21.12 6.43 -7.23
CA LEU A 179 20.73 5.17 -7.88
C LEU A 179 21.90 4.38 -8.42
N ASP A 180 23.00 5.01 -8.85
CA ASP A 180 24.18 4.29 -9.35
C ASP A 180 24.92 3.60 -8.20
N LEU A 181 24.99 4.25 -7.05
CA LEU A 181 25.49 3.64 -5.82
C LEU A 181 24.56 2.51 -5.34
N LEU A 182 23.25 2.72 -5.36
CA LEU A 182 22.28 1.71 -4.96
C LEU A 182 22.40 0.45 -5.82
N VAL A 183 22.49 0.61 -7.15
CA VAL A 183 22.69 -0.51 -8.07
C VAL A 183 23.96 -1.29 -7.71
N LYS A 184 25.07 -0.62 -7.41
CA LYS A 184 26.31 -1.29 -6.97
C LYS A 184 26.12 -2.05 -5.66
N GLN A 185 25.49 -1.44 -4.67
CA GLN A 185 25.24 -2.07 -3.36
C GLN A 185 24.33 -3.29 -3.48
N LEU A 186 23.24 -3.20 -4.24
CA LEU A 186 22.37 -4.34 -4.50
C LEU A 186 23.08 -5.43 -5.31
N SER A 187 23.95 -5.03 -6.23
CA SER A 187 24.84 -5.93 -6.96
C SER A 187 25.91 -6.57 -6.08
N GLU A 188 26.06 -6.23 -4.80
CA GLU A 188 26.94 -6.98 -3.89
C GLU A 188 26.18 -8.08 -3.13
N ILE A 189 24.84 -8.08 -3.20
CA ILE A 189 23.98 -9.02 -2.50
C ILE A 189 23.70 -10.23 -3.41
N PRO A 190 24.18 -11.45 -3.07
CA PRO A 190 24.05 -12.62 -3.95
C PRO A 190 22.62 -12.91 -4.36
N LYS A 191 21.66 -12.71 -3.46
CA LYS A 191 20.24 -12.97 -3.75
C LYS A 191 19.66 -12.02 -4.80
N TYR A 192 20.05 -10.73 -4.79
CA TYR A 192 19.59 -9.81 -5.81
C TYR A 192 20.19 -10.14 -7.18
N LYS A 193 21.47 -10.49 -7.25
CA LYS A 193 22.06 -10.98 -8.52
C LYS A 193 21.28 -12.15 -9.10
N GLU A 194 21.03 -13.17 -8.27
CA GLU A 194 20.29 -14.36 -8.66
C GLU A 194 18.89 -14.00 -9.19
N MET A 195 18.14 -13.17 -8.46
CA MET A 195 16.78 -12.79 -8.85
C MET A 195 16.76 -11.92 -10.11
N PHE A 196 17.69 -10.98 -10.29
CA PHE A 196 17.78 -10.16 -11.50
C PHE A 196 18.16 -10.99 -12.72
N GLN A 197 19.11 -11.92 -12.58
CA GLN A 197 19.44 -12.86 -13.65
C GLN A 197 18.24 -13.75 -13.99
N LYS A 198 17.50 -14.25 -12.99
CA LYS A 198 16.30 -15.07 -13.21
C LYS A 198 15.18 -14.29 -13.92
N VAL A 199 14.92 -13.04 -13.52
CA VAL A 199 13.78 -12.24 -13.99
C VAL A 199 14.07 -11.53 -15.31
N PHE A 200 15.26 -10.96 -15.44
CA PHE A 200 15.63 -10.07 -16.54
C PHE A 200 16.77 -10.61 -17.41
N GLY A 201 17.53 -11.61 -16.95
CA GLY A 201 18.74 -12.08 -17.63
C GLY A 201 19.88 -11.06 -17.58
N THR A 202 19.86 -10.14 -16.62
CA THR A 202 20.83 -9.07 -16.47
C THR A 202 21.34 -8.99 -15.03
N ASP A 203 22.40 -8.21 -14.82
CA ASP A 203 22.75 -7.72 -13.49
C ASP A 203 21.69 -6.72 -12.97
N VAL A 204 21.87 -6.23 -11.75
CA VAL A 204 20.97 -5.24 -11.17
C VAL A 204 21.01 -3.95 -11.99
N THR A 205 19.85 -3.41 -12.34
CA THR A 205 19.69 -2.18 -13.11
C THR A 205 18.61 -1.29 -12.50
N LYS A 206 18.66 0.01 -12.78
CA LYS A 206 17.62 0.98 -12.34
C LYS A 206 16.26 0.59 -12.93
N GLU A 207 16.26 0.25 -14.22
CA GLU A 207 15.09 -0.14 -14.98
C GLU A 207 14.49 -1.45 -14.47
N GLY A 208 15.34 -2.43 -14.13
CA GLY A 208 14.87 -3.70 -13.56
C GLY A 208 14.27 -3.53 -12.16
N MET A 209 14.85 -2.65 -11.31
CA MET A 209 14.24 -2.29 -10.02
C MET A 209 12.86 -1.67 -10.21
N ALA A 210 12.76 -0.66 -11.06
CA ALA A 210 11.50 0.02 -11.39
C ALA A 210 10.43 -0.98 -11.89
N LYS A 211 10.78 -1.81 -12.87
CA LYS A 211 9.88 -2.81 -13.46
C LYS A 211 9.44 -3.88 -12.46
N ALA A 212 10.32 -4.32 -11.58
CA ALA A 212 9.99 -5.28 -10.54
C ALA A 212 9.02 -4.69 -9.51
N ILE A 213 9.33 -3.51 -8.96
CA ILE A 213 8.47 -2.81 -7.99
C ILE A 213 7.08 -2.56 -8.61
N ALA A 214 7.03 -2.01 -9.81
CA ALA A 214 5.77 -1.75 -10.51
C ALA A 214 4.96 -3.04 -10.79
N ALA A 215 5.62 -4.19 -11.03
CA ALA A 215 4.92 -5.46 -11.17
C ALA A 215 4.28 -5.92 -9.85
N PHE A 216 4.96 -5.70 -8.71
CA PHE A 216 4.41 -5.97 -7.40
C PHE A 216 3.24 -5.04 -7.06
N GLU A 217 3.37 -3.74 -7.31
CA GLU A 217 2.31 -2.75 -7.04
C GLU A 217 1.03 -3.06 -7.82
N ARG A 218 1.13 -3.61 -9.04
CA ARG A 218 -0.03 -4.07 -9.82
C ARG A 218 -0.82 -5.21 -9.19
N THR A 219 -0.25 -5.91 -8.20
CA THR A 219 -0.96 -6.94 -7.42
C THR A 219 -1.72 -6.38 -6.24
N VAL A 220 -1.50 -5.12 -5.87
CA VAL A 220 -2.15 -4.46 -4.73
C VAL A 220 -3.52 -3.94 -5.16
N LEU A 221 -4.47 -4.88 -5.24
CA LEU A 221 -5.83 -4.62 -5.71
C LEU A 221 -6.84 -4.73 -4.57
N SER A 222 -7.81 -3.82 -4.56
CA SER A 222 -8.96 -3.85 -3.66
C SER A 222 -10.25 -3.67 -4.45
N GLY A 223 -11.15 -4.63 -4.29
CA GLY A 223 -12.47 -4.66 -4.89
C GLY A 223 -13.35 -5.63 -4.10
N ASN A 224 -14.43 -6.09 -4.72
CA ASN A 224 -15.46 -6.93 -4.08
C ASN A 224 -16.06 -6.28 -2.82
N SER A 225 -16.01 -4.94 -2.75
CA SER A 225 -16.66 -4.16 -1.73
C SER A 225 -18.19 -4.34 -1.79
N PRO A 226 -18.93 -3.93 -0.76
CA PRO A 226 -20.39 -3.84 -0.84
C PRO A 226 -20.90 -3.09 -2.08
N TYR A 227 -20.21 -2.02 -2.50
CA TYR A 227 -20.53 -1.29 -3.73
C TYR A 227 -20.34 -2.14 -4.99
N ASP A 228 -19.24 -2.89 -5.07
CA ASP A 228 -18.94 -3.75 -6.22
C ASP A 228 -19.94 -4.90 -6.35
N ARG A 229 -20.31 -5.53 -5.22
CA ARG A 229 -21.32 -6.59 -5.20
C ARG A 229 -22.71 -6.07 -5.58
N PHE A 230 -23.05 -4.86 -5.14
CA PHE A 230 -24.31 -4.21 -5.51
C PHE A 230 -24.38 -3.86 -7.00
N THR A 231 -23.33 -3.24 -7.55
CA THR A 231 -23.34 -2.70 -8.92
C THR A 231 -22.92 -3.70 -10.00
N LYS A 232 -22.09 -4.68 -9.66
CA LYS A 232 -21.53 -5.68 -10.60
C LYS A 232 -21.79 -7.13 -10.19
N GLY A 233 -22.10 -7.39 -8.93
CA GLY A 233 -22.26 -8.74 -8.37
C GLY A 233 -23.69 -9.28 -8.32
N ASN A 234 -24.68 -8.53 -8.81
CA ASN A 234 -26.11 -8.88 -8.72
C ASN A 234 -26.61 -9.14 -7.28
N ASP A 235 -26.03 -8.45 -6.30
CA ASP A 235 -26.46 -8.53 -4.89
C ASP A 235 -27.19 -7.23 -4.48
N PRO A 236 -28.52 -7.13 -4.64
CA PRO A 236 -29.29 -5.93 -4.32
C PRO A 236 -29.31 -5.60 -2.82
N ASN A 237 -28.88 -6.54 -1.97
CA ASN A 237 -28.82 -6.40 -0.52
C ASN A 237 -27.41 -6.09 0.00
N ALA A 238 -26.41 -5.99 -0.87
CA ALA A 238 -25.04 -5.68 -0.48
C ALA A 238 -24.90 -4.28 0.17
N LEU A 239 -25.76 -3.33 -0.22
CA LEU A 239 -25.83 -2.00 0.38
C LEU A 239 -27.06 -1.86 1.27
N THR A 240 -26.87 -1.22 2.43
CA THR A 240 -27.96 -0.72 3.27
C THR A 240 -28.71 0.43 2.58
N GLU A 241 -29.95 0.69 2.99
CA GLU A 241 -30.75 1.80 2.45
C GLU A 241 -30.08 3.18 2.66
N ALA A 242 -29.32 3.35 3.74
CA ALA A 242 -28.55 4.58 3.96
C ALA A 242 -27.41 4.74 2.94
N GLN A 243 -26.71 3.65 2.62
CA GLN A 243 -25.64 3.65 1.61
C GLN A 243 -26.19 3.91 0.21
N LYS A 244 -27.37 3.35 -0.14
CA LYS A 244 -28.04 3.61 -1.43
C LYS A 244 -28.39 5.10 -1.60
N ARG A 245 -28.95 5.73 -0.57
CA ARG A 245 -29.20 7.20 -0.59
C ARG A 245 -27.91 8.01 -0.73
N GLY A 246 -26.85 7.62 -0.04
CA GLY A 246 -25.54 8.29 -0.16
C GLY A 246 -24.93 8.15 -1.55
N MET A 247 -25.08 6.97 -2.17
CA MET A 247 -24.63 6.71 -3.54
C MET A 247 -25.37 7.59 -4.55
N GLU A 248 -26.70 7.76 -4.43
CA GLU A 248 -27.47 8.64 -5.31
C GLU A 248 -26.99 10.10 -5.24
N ILE A 249 -26.74 10.62 -4.03
CA ILE A 249 -26.18 11.97 -3.84
C ILE A 249 -24.78 12.06 -4.47
N PHE A 250 -23.93 11.05 -4.26
CA PHE A 250 -22.59 11.02 -4.82
C PHE A 250 -22.59 11.00 -6.35
N GLU A 251 -23.46 10.20 -6.96
CA GLU A 251 -23.58 10.10 -8.41
C GLU A 251 -23.98 11.45 -9.04
N GLN A 252 -24.85 12.21 -8.40
CA GLN A 252 -25.32 13.51 -8.89
C GLN A 252 -24.29 14.64 -8.71
N HIS A 253 -23.44 14.59 -7.68
CA HIS A 253 -22.62 15.74 -7.29
C HIS A 253 -21.11 15.51 -7.33
N CYS A 254 -20.63 14.27 -7.31
CA CYS A 254 -19.21 13.95 -7.14
C CYS A 254 -18.61 13.18 -8.32
N SER A 255 -19.44 12.46 -9.08
CA SER A 255 -19.00 11.49 -10.10
C SER A 255 -18.27 12.09 -11.31
N VAL A 256 -18.42 13.40 -11.55
CA VAL A 256 -17.72 14.13 -12.62
C VAL A 256 -16.20 14.05 -12.46
N CYS A 257 -15.71 14.11 -11.21
CA CYS A 257 -14.28 13.98 -10.89
C CYS A 257 -13.96 12.59 -10.31
N HIS A 258 -14.86 12.05 -9.49
CA HIS A 258 -14.68 10.76 -8.81
C HIS A 258 -15.47 9.65 -9.48
N THR A 259 -15.07 9.32 -10.71
CA THR A 259 -15.81 8.40 -11.57
C THR A 259 -15.61 6.92 -11.16
N PRO A 260 -16.68 6.14 -10.92
CA PRO A 260 -16.58 4.69 -10.70
C PRO A 260 -15.94 3.96 -11.91
N PRO A 261 -15.35 2.77 -11.71
CA PRO A 261 -15.32 1.98 -10.46
C PRO A 261 -14.16 2.35 -9.52
N LEU A 262 -13.19 3.13 -9.98
CA LEU A 262 -12.01 3.53 -9.19
C LEU A 262 -12.24 4.79 -8.36
N PHE A 263 -13.40 5.43 -8.54
CA PHE A 263 -13.76 6.71 -7.93
C PHE A 263 -12.73 7.81 -8.23
N SER A 264 -12.13 7.73 -9.42
CA SER A 264 -11.17 8.66 -9.98
C SER A 264 -11.20 8.54 -11.50
N ASN A 265 -11.20 9.67 -12.19
CA ASN A 265 -10.95 9.73 -13.63
C ASN A 265 -9.48 10.07 -13.96
N TYR A 266 -8.62 10.19 -12.93
CA TYR A 266 -7.20 10.56 -13.02
C TYR A 266 -6.92 11.86 -13.78
N ARG A 267 -7.90 12.79 -13.83
CA ARG A 267 -7.74 14.14 -14.37
C ARG A 267 -7.45 15.13 -13.24
N PHE A 268 -6.89 16.28 -13.61
CA PHE A 268 -6.55 17.35 -12.67
C PHE A 268 -7.64 18.41 -12.60
N PHE A 269 -7.98 18.82 -11.38
CA PHE A 269 -8.97 19.84 -11.10
C PHE A 269 -8.44 20.79 -10.03
N ASN A 270 -8.92 22.04 -10.03
CA ASN A 270 -8.67 22.95 -8.91
C ASN A 270 -9.64 22.60 -7.78
N ALA A 271 -9.12 22.00 -6.72
CA ALA A 271 -9.91 21.61 -5.55
C ALA A 271 -10.08 22.73 -4.51
N GLY A 272 -9.39 23.87 -4.66
CA GLY A 272 -9.39 24.96 -3.68
C GLY A 272 -8.75 24.64 -2.32
N ILE A 273 -8.18 23.44 -2.16
CA ILE A 273 -7.59 22.97 -0.90
C ILE A 273 -6.19 23.54 -0.71
N GLY A 274 -5.91 24.06 0.49
CA GLY A 274 -4.59 24.60 0.87
C GLY A 274 -4.28 25.97 0.26
N MET A 275 -5.26 26.64 -0.35
CA MET A 275 -5.12 27.98 -0.92
C MET A 275 -4.92 29.09 0.12
N ASP A 276 -5.15 28.77 1.39
CA ASP A 276 -4.86 29.60 2.55
C ASP A 276 -3.38 29.61 2.95
N LYS A 277 -2.56 28.68 2.42
CA LYS A 277 -1.11 28.65 2.66
C LYS A 277 -0.38 29.74 1.88
N ASN A 278 0.79 30.16 2.37
CA ASN A 278 1.66 31.14 1.70
C ASN A 278 3.10 30.62 1.54
N PRO A 279 3.56 30.32 0.31
CA PRO A 279 2.77 30.30 -0.92
C PRO A 279 1.76 29.13 -0.90
N PRO A 280 0.66 29.23 -1.66
CA PRO A 280 -0.26 28.10 -1.82
C PRO A 280 0.45 26.96 -2.58
N PRO A 281 0.08 25.69 -2.36
CA PRO A 281 0.67 24.56 -3.07
C PRO A 281 0.54 24.74 -4.58
N ALA A 282 1.65 24.60 -5.31
CA ALA A 282 1.63 24.76 -6.77
C ALA A 282 0.82 23.65 -7.47
N GLY A 283 0.78 22.44 -6.88
CA GLY A 283 0.09 21.29 -7.47
C GLY A 283 0.55 21.04 -8.90
N ARG A 284 -0.39 20.86 -9.82
CA ARG A 284 -0.09 20.60 -11.24
C ARG A 284 0.73 21.71 -11.91
N LYS A 285 0.65 22.97 -11.45
CA LYS A 285 1.44 24.11 -11.97
C LYS A 285 2.95 23.90 -11.80
N ALA A 286 3.39 23.04 -10.88
CA ALA A 286 4.81 22.73 -10.74
C ALA A 286 5.36 21.91 -11.92
N VAL A 287 4.48 21.29 -12.72
CA VAL A 287 4.83 20.37 -13.82
C VAL A 287 4.59 20.99 -15.20
N THR A 288 3.57 21.85 -15.33
CA THR A 288 3.14 22.48 -16.60
C THR A 288 3.29 23.99 -16.55
#